data_AF-A0A7K0SVV7-F1
#
_entry.id   AF-A0A7K0SVV7-F1
#
_cell.length_a   1.000
_cell.length_b   1.000
_cell.length_c   1.000
_cell.angle_alpha   90.00
_cell.angle_beta   90.00
_cell.angle_gamma   90.00
#
_symmetry.space_group_name_H-M   'P 1'
#
loop_
_entity.id
_entity.type
_entity.pdbx_description
1 polymer ?
#
loop_
_entity_poly.entity_id
_entity_poly.type
_entity_poly.pdbx_seq_one_letter_code
_entity_poly.pdbx_strand_id
1 'polypeptide(L)'
;MKFVNRFWRDDRGVVESTLVIIPLMVLFLITASLILAVNYRNLDLSYAQSEATTGAITGEVLASDEVASFSSWFSVGKLQVLITHRRRLLPSILPAMPFLAHEKARTTDVVGVAVMERQP
;
A
#
# COMPACT_ATOMS: atom_id res chain seq x y z
N MET A 1 -17.61 54.77 3.21
CA MET A 1 -16.41 53.90 3.12
C MET A 1 -15.85 53.40 4.46
N LYS A 2 -16.44 53.69 5.64
CA LYS A 2 -15.91 53.19 6.94
C LYS A 2 -16.28 51.73 7.28
N PHE A 3 -17.39 51.22 6.75
CA PHE A 3 -17.86 49.84 7.01
C PHE A 3 -17.01 48.77 6.33
N VAL A 4 -16.58 49.01 5.08
CA VAL A 4 -15.75 48.08 4.32
C VAL A 4 -14.40 47.86 5.00
N ASN A 5 -13.78 48.93 5.52
CA ASN A 5 -12.50 48.84 6.24
C ASN A 5 -12.59 48.12 7.60
N ARG A 6 -13.79 48.04 8.21
CA ARG A 6 -14.01 47.29 9.46
C ARG A 6 -14.23 45.81 9.18
N PHE A 7 -14.92 45.47 8.10
CA PHE A 7 -15.13 44.08 7.66
C PHE A 7 -13.82 43.40 7.26
N TRP A 8 -12.91 44.12 6.59
CA TRP A 8 -11.56 43.64 6.27
C TRP A 8 -10.59 43.54 7.46
N ARG A 9 -11.00 44.03 8.65
CA ARG A 9 -10.20 43.97 9.90
C ARG A 9 -10.82 43.03 10.95
N ASP A 10 -11.91 42.36 10.61
CA ASP A 10 -12.60 41.44 11.52
C ASP A 10 -12.12 40.01 11.27
N ASP A 11 -10.94 39.69 11.82
CA ASP A 11 -10.32 38.38 11.67
C ASP A 11 -11.04 37.30 12.51
N ARG A 12 -11.95 37.67 13.43
CA ARG A 12 -12.55 36.75 14.41
C ARG A 12 -13.23 35.56 13.74
N GLY A 13 -14.03 35.82 12.70
CA GLY A 13 -14.69 34.75 11.93
C GLY A 13 -13.72 33.88 11.13
N VAL A 14 -12.60 34.44 10.68
CA VAL A 14 -11.51 33.68 10.02
C VAL A 14 -10.82 32.78 11.04
N VAL A 15 -10.52 33.26 12.25
CA VAL A 15 -9.88 32.46 13.30
C VAL A 15 -10.80 31.33 13.79
N GLU A 16 -12.09 31.62 14.02
CA GLU A 16 -13.08 30.63 14.45
C GLU A 16 -13.30 29.54 13.39
N SER A 17 -13.39 29.91 12.11
CA SER A 17 -13.55 28.95 11.01
C SER A 17 -12.27 28.13 10.78
N THR A 18 -11.09 28.76 10.86
CA THR A 18 -9.79 28.09 10.68
C THR A 18 -9.50 27.08 11.80
N LEU A 19 -9.94 27.37 13.04
CA LEU A 19 -9.83 26.46 14.19
C LEU A 19 -10.50 25.10 13.94
N VAL A 20 -11.52 25.07 13.08
CA VAL A 20 -12.25 23.85 12.73
C VAL A 20 -11.78 23.26 11.41
N ILE A 21 -11.53 24.10 10.39
CA ILE A 21 -11.17 23.65 9.04
C ILE A 21 -9.82 22.94 9.02
N ILE A 22 -8.80 23.46 9.72
CA ILE A 22 -7.47 22.84 9.70
C ILE A 22 -7.53 21.41 10.27
N PRO A 23 -8.08 21.17 11.48
CA PRO A 23 -8.23 19.81 11.99
C PRO A 23 -9.04 18.89 11.09
N LEU A 24 -10.14 19.38 10.51
CA LEU A 24 -11.00 18.60 9.63
C LEU A 24 -10.26 18.21 8.35
N MET A 25 -9.49 19.14 7.76
CA MET A 25 -8.66 18.87 6.59
C MET A 25 -7.56 17.86 6.90
N VAL A 26 -6.91 17.96 8.07
CA VAL A 26 -5.90 16.97 8.50
C VAL A 26 -6.55 15.58 8.64
N LEU A 27 -7.70 15.49 9.30
CA LEU A 27 -8.41 14.22 9.46
C LEU A 27 -8.84 13.63 8.11
N PHE A 28 -9.32 14.46 7.20
CA PHE A 28 -9.65 14.07 5.83
C PHE A 28 -8.44 13.49 5.10
N LEU A 29 -7.29 14.18 5.14
CA LEU A 29 -6.07 13.75 4.46
C LEU A 29 -5.48 12.46 5.04
N ILE A 30 -5.56 12.26 6.36
CA ILE A 30 -5.19 11.00 7.02
C ILE A 30 -6.09 9.86 6.54
N THR A 31 -7.41 10.10 6.53
CA THR A 31 -8.39 9.09 6.11
C THR A 31 -8.19 8.70 4.64
N ALA A 32 -8.02 9.68 3.76
CA ALA A 32 -7.72 9.43 2.35
C ALA A 32 -6.43 8.61 2.17
N SER A 33 -5.39 8.93 2.95
CA SER A 33 -4.12 8.19 2.92
C SER A 33 -4.29 6.73 3.35
N LEU A 34 -5.11 6.47 4.38
CA LEU A 34 -5.40 5.12 4.85
C LEU A 34 -6.16 4.31 3.79
N ILE A 35 -7.18 4.91 3.17
CA ILE A 35 -7.98 4.28 2.12
C ILE A 35 -7.09 3.91 0.93
N LEU A 36 -6.24 4.82 0.46
CA LEU A 36 -5.31 4.52 -0.63
C LEU A 36 -4.34 3.40 -0.25
N ALA A 37 -3.75 3.43 0.94
CA ALA A 37 -2.80 2.42 1.38
C ALA A 37 -3.42 1.02 1.40
N VAL A 38 -4.66 0.88 1.90
CA VAL A 38 -5.38 -0.40 1.92
C VAL A 38 -5.70 -0.87 0.51
N ASN A 39 -6.18 0.01 -0.37
CA ASN A 39 -6.50 -0.36 -1.74
C ASN A 39 -5.25 -0.81 -2.51
N TYR A 40 -4.14 -0.08 -2.40
CA TYR A 40 -2.89 -0.49 -3.04
C TYR A 40 -2.38 -1.82 -2.51
N ARG A 41 -2.42 -2.05 -1.18
CA ARG A 41 -2.04 -3.34 -0.60
C ARG A 41 -2.89 -4.48 -1.15
N ASN A 42 -4.21 -4.28 -1.28
CA ASN A 42 -5.11 -5.31 -1.79
C ASN A 42 -4.88 -5.60 -3.28
N LEU A 43 -4.67 -4.55 -4.08
CA LEU A 43 -4.31 -4.70 -5.49
C LEU A 43 -3.00 -5.45 -5.65
N ASP A 44 -1.96 -5.04 -4.94
CA ASP A 44 -0.65 -5.70 -4.99
C ASP A 44 -0.76 -7.17 -4.55
N LEU A 45 -1.58 -7.48 -3.52
CA LEU A 45 -1.81 -8.85 -3.05
C LEU A 45 -2.47 -9.71 -4.15
N SER A 46 -3.50 -9.17 -4.80
CA SER A 46 -4.17 -9.86 -5.91
C SER A 46 -3.22 -10.12 -7.07
N TYR A 47 -2.34 -9.17 -7.38
CA TYR A 47 -1.35 -9.35 -8.43
C TYR A 47 -0.29 -10.40 -8.05
N ALA A 48 0.29 -10.32 -6.84
CA ALA A 48 1.28 -11.28 -6.36
C ALA A 48 0.69 -12.70 -6.34
N GLN A 49 -0.56 -12.86 -5.90
CA GLN A 49 -1.25 -14.15 -5.92
C GLN A 49 -1.49 -14.66 -7.34
N SER A 50 -1.88 -13.78 -8.27
CA SER A 50 -2.07 -14.15 -9.67
C SER A 50 -0.75 -14.61 -10.30
N GLU A 51 0.33 -13.89 -10.05
CA GLU A 51 1.66 -14.19 -10.56
C GLU A 51 2.20 -15.52 -10.00
N ALA A 52 2.09 -15.74 -8.67
CA ALA A 52 2.42 -17.02 -8.06
C ALA A 52 1.59 -18.17 -8.66
N THR A 53 0.30 -17.96 -8.88
CA THR A 53 -0.58 -19.01 -9.45
C THR A 53 -0.22 -19.31 -10.90
N THR A 54 0.02 -18.28 -11.72
CA THR A 54 0.47 -18.46 -13.10
C THR A 54 1.82 -19.16 -13.15
N GLY A 55 2.81 -18.71 -12.37
CA GLY A 55 4.14 -19.32 -12.29
C GLY A 55 4.10 -20.78 -11.80
N ALA A 56 3.19 -21.11 -10.88
CA ALA A 56 3.01 -22.49 -10.43
C ALA A 56 2.39 -23.42 -11.50
N ILE A 57 1.58 -22.87 -12.41
CA ILE A 57 0.98 -23.63 -13.52
C ILE A 57 1.96 -23.76 -14.69
N THR A 58 2.66 -22.68 -15.05
CA THR A 58 3.58 -22.66 -16.19
C THR A 58 4.95 -23.22 -15.86
N GLY A 59 5.32 -23.27 -14.58
CA GLY A 59 6.66 -23.60 -14.11
C GLY A 59 7.66 -22.45 -14.26
N GLU A 60 7.22 -21.26 -14.65
CA GLU A 60 8.08 -20.07 -14.76
C GLU A 60 8.25 -19.41 -13.38
N VAL A 61 9.49 -19.41 -12.89
CA VAL A 61 9.88 -18.81 -11.61
C VAL A 61 10.67 -17.55 -11.87
N LEU A 62 10.23 -16.40 -11.35
CA LEU A 62 10.99 -15.16 -11.47
C LEU A 62 12.18 -15.15 -10.51
N ALA A 63 13.22 -14.37 -10.83
CA ALA A 63 14.40 -14.24 -9.97
C ALA A 63 14.10 -13.61 -8.59
N SER A 64 12.95 -12.94 -8.44
CA SER A 64 12.45 -12.37 -7.19
C SER A 64 11.66 -13.36 -6.33
N ASP A 65 11.36 -14.54 -6.85
CA ASP A 65 10.47 -15.50 -6.22
C ASP A 65 11.26 -16.53 -5.41
N GLU A 66 10.68 -16.94 -4.28
CA GLU A 66 11.24 -18.00 -3.45
C GLU A 66 10.51 -19.31 -3.72
N VAL A 67 11.27 -20.40 -3.84
CA VAL A 67 10.72 -21.75 -4.04
C VAL A 67 11.06 -22.62 -2.84
N ALA A 68 10.06 -22.98 -2.06
CA ALA A 68 10.20 -23.88 -0.92
C ALA A 68 9.76 -25.30 -1.30
N SER A 69 10.69 -26.26 -1.30
CA SER A 69 10.36 -27.66 -1.59
C SER A 69 9.94 -28.41 -0.32
N PHE A 70 8.87 -29.19 -0.39
CA PHE A 70 8.53 -30.13 0.69
C PHE A 70 9.21 -31.48 0.42
N SER A 71 10.04 -31.94 1.35
CA SER A 71 10.57 -33.30 1.33
C SER A 71 9.52 -34.28 1.86
N SER A 72 8.68 -34.83 0.99
CA SER A 72 7.80 -35.96 1.28
C SER A 72 8.61 -37.26 1.36
N TRP A 73 8.29 -38.12 2.34
CA TRP A 73 8.80 -39.50 2.42
C TRP A 73 8.29 -40.37 1.25
N PHE A 74 7.15 -40.00 0.66
CA PHE A 74 6.51 -40.73 -0.43
C PHE A 74 6.87 -40.11 -1.79
N SER A 75 7.35 -40.94 -2.73
CA SER A 75 7.87 -40.57 -4.06
C SER A 75 6.82 -40.02 -5.05
N VAL A 76 5.62 -39.70 -4.61
CA VAL A 76 4.54 -39.20 -5.47
C VAL A 76 4.62 -37.68 -5.49
N GLY A 77 5.20 -37.12 -6.55
CA GLY A 77 5.22 -35.69 -6.86
C GLY A 77 5.98 -34.85 -5.83
N LYS A 78 7.16 -34.33 -6.20
CA LYS A 78 7.86 -33.35 -5.35
C LYS A 78 7.09 -32.03 -5.42
N LEU A 79 6.11 -31.85 -4.53
CA LEU A 79 5.40 -30.59 -4.34
C LEU A 79 6.39 -29.50 -3.92
N GLN A 80 6.27 -28.34 -4.56
CA GLN A 80 7.01 -27.13 -4.23
C GLN A 80 6.01 -25.98 -4.04
N VAL A 81 6.38 -25.01 -3.22
CA VAL A 81 5.60 -23.79 -3.01
C VAL A 81 6.35 -22.65 -3.67
N LEU A 82 5.67 -21.94 -4.57
CA LEU A 82 6.11 -20.67 -5.12
C LEU A 82 5.63 -19.55 -4.22
N ILE A 83 6.56 -18.69 -3.82
CA ILE A 83 6.32 -17.50 -3.02
C ILE A 83 6.76 -16.31 -3.87
N THR A 84 5.79 -15.54 -4.34
CA THR A 84 6.05 -14.35 -5.18
C THR A 84 5.94 -13.10 -4.33
N HIS A 85 6.96 -12.25 -4.37
CA HIS A 85 7.01 -11.00 -3.62
C HIS A 85 6.69 -9.81 -4.52
N ARG A 86 5.77 -8.95 -4.07
CA ARG A 86 5.45 -7.70 -4.75
C ARG A 86 5.59 -6.52 -3.80
N ARG A 87 6.50 -5.61 -4.16
CA ARG A 87 6.76 -4.41 -3.38
C ARG A 87 6.49 -3.16 -4.21
N ARG A 88 5.73 -2.21 -3.67
CA ARG A 88 5.40 -0.95 -4.35
C ARG A 88 5.51 0.24 -3.41
N LEU A 89 5.97 1.37 -3.92
CA LEU A 89 5.95 2.65 -3.22
C LEU A 89 4.53 3.22 -3.20
N LEU A 90 4.04 3.57 -2.02
CA LEU A 90 2.76 4.24 -1.85
C LEU A 90 2.92 5.74 -2.16
N PRO A 91 2.01 6.33 -2.95
CA PRO A 91 2.04 7.76 -3.20
C PRO A 91 1.77 8.56 -1.92
N SER A 92 2.52 9.65 -1.74
CA SER A 92 2.30 10.59 -0.62
C SER A 92 1.25 11.64 -1.01
N ILE A 93 0.12 11.65 -0.32
CA ILE A 93 -0.91 12.71 -0.44
C ILE A 93 -0.47 13.98 0.31
N LEU A 94 0.43 13.84 1.30
CA LEU A 94 0.90 14.91 2.18
C LEU A 94 2.42 15.11 2.00
N PRO A 95 2.87 15.76 0.91
CA PRO A 95 4.29 15.93 0.64
C PRO A 95 5.02 16.89 1.60
N ALA A 96 4.30 17.69 2.39
CA ALA A 96 4.87 18.84 3.13
C ALA A 96 4.75 18.78 4.67
N MET A 97 4.37 17.64 5.27
CA MET A 97 4.31 17.51 6.73
C MET A 97 5.50 16.69 7.24
N PRO A 98 6.64 17.32 7.60
CA PRO A 98 7.84 16.62 8.06
C PRO A 98 7.59 15.78 9.33
N PHE A 99 6.62 16.17 10.18
CA PHE A 99 6.25 15.39 11.37
C PHE A 99 5.49 14.09 11.04
N LEU A 100 4.91 13.96 9.84
CA LEU A 100 4.20 12.76 9.36
C LEU A 100 4.99 12.00 8.27
N ALA A 101 5.97 12.65 7.67
CA ALA A 101 6.91 12.07 6.73
C ALA A 101 8.00 11.35 7.53
N HIS A 102 7.70 10.13 7.99
CA HIS A 102 8.76 9.20 8.39
C HIS A 102 9.74 9.06 7.22
N GLU A 103 11.05 9.10 7.51
CA GLU A 103 12.13 8.99 6.51
C GLU A 103 12.08 7.68 5.70
N LYS A 104 11.37 6.66 6.22
CA LYS A 104 11.17 5.40 5.52
C LYS A 104 10.03 5.57 4.52
N ALA A 105 10.37 5.50 3.23
CA ALA A 105 9.39 5.49 2.14
C ALA A 105 8.29 4.46 2.44
N ARG A 106 7.03 4.89 2.38
CA ARG A 106 5.89 4.01 2.64
C ARG A 106 5.80 3.00 1.50
N THR A 107 6.06 1.73 1.79
CA THR A 107 5.98 0.65 0.80
C THR A 107 4.92 -0.36 1.19
N THR A 108 4.14 -0.84 0.24
CA THR A 108 3.45 -2.13 0.35
C THR A 108 4.47 -3.22 0.07
N ASP A 109 4.40 -4.29 0.86
CA ASP A 109 5.16 -5.52 0.66
C ASP A 109 4.17 -6.65 0.91
N VAL A 110 3.85 -7.40 -0.14
CA VAL A 110 2.83 -8.45 -0.13
C VAL A 110 3.36 -9.67 -0.83
N VAL A 111 2.81 -10.80 -0.42
CA VAL A 111 3.26 -12.12 -0.85
C VAL A 111 2.10 -12.87 -1.44
N GLY A 112 2.29 -13.42 -2.64
CA GLY A 112 1.42 -14.43 -3.25
C GLY A 112 2.02 -15.80 -3.03
N VAL A 113 1.17 -16.81 -2.79
CA VAL A 113 1.62 -18.18 -2.54
C VAL A 113 0.86 -19.15 -3.41
N ALA A 114 1.56 -20.03 -4.10
CA ALA A 114 0.98 -21.08 -4.91
C ALA A 114 1.74 -22.40 -4.78
N VAL A 115 1.05 -23.51 -5.00
CA VAL A 115 1.66 -24.85 -4.97
C VAL A 115 1.90 -25.29 -6.41
N MET A 116 3.12 -25.72 -6.70
CA MET A 116 3.53 -26.27 -7.99
C MET A 116 4.01 -27.71 -7.84
N GLU A 117 3.85 -28.49 -8.90
CA GLU A 117 4.44 -29.82 -9.00
C GLU A 117 5.75 -29.74 -9.79
N ARG A 118 6.79 -30.46 -9.35
CA ARG A 118 8.03 -30.57 -10.12
C ARG A 118 7.74 -31.33 -11.43
N GLN A 119 7.64 -30.60 -12.53
CA GLN A 119 7.62 -31.21 -13.85
C GLN A 119 8.98 -31.91 -14.11
N PRO A 120 8.99 -33.10 -14.75
CA PRO A 120 10.17 -33.93 -14.94
C PRO A 120 11.25 -33.29 -15.83
#